data_AF-A0A255IK41-F1
#
_entry.id   AF-A0A255IK41-F1
#
_cell.length_a   1.000
_cell.length_b   1.000
_cell.length_c   1.000
_cell.angle_alpha   90.00
_cell.angle_beta   90.00
_cell.angle_gamma   90.00
#
_symmetry.space_group_name_H-M   'P 1'
#
loop_
_entity.id
_entity.type
_entity.pdbx_description
1 polymer ?
#
loop_
_entity_poly.entity_id
_entity_poly.type
_entity_poly.pdbx_seq_one_letter_code
_entity_poly.pdbx_strand_id
1 'polypeptide(L)'
;MGNAETRSYVPGRPKYIIEDSSSKNSMLCSFIKRKMSDTENDYGWLEPNGTFHAVEWEEHQEWADEWIRNNIPENEYLYGTGFTLLAGDYLVKKGWILLHNPSQGIAFATRSRNCRITKNQKKFLYDYYMERNCEKEANKFYWD
;
A
#
# COMPACT_ATOMS: atom_id res chain seq x y z
N MET A 1 -59.65 7.93 -20.76
CA MET A 1 -59.52 7.14 -19.52
C MET A 1 -58.26 6.31 -19.67
N GLY A 2 -57.10 6.83 -19.23
CA GLY A 2 -56.36 6.35 -18.06
C GLY A 2 -55.23 5.40 -18.55
N ASN A 3 -53.97 5.44 -18.12
CA ASN A 3 -53.31 6.09 -17.00
C ASN A 3 -51.85 6.40 -17.39
N ALA A 4 -51.33 7.56 -16.97
CA ALA A 4 -49.90 7.82 -16.94
C ALA A 4 -49.35 7.24 -15.63
N GLU A 5 -48.49 6.24 -15.72
CA GLU A 5 -47.77 5.72 -14.55
C GLU A 5 -46.67 6.71 -14.14
N THR A 6 -46.86 7.30 -12.97
CA THR A 6 -45.90 8.14 -12.27
C THR A 6 -44.80 7.26 -11.69
N ARG A 7 -43.60 7.31 -12.28
CA ARG A 7 -42.42 6.62 -11.75
C ARG A 7 -41.85 7.42 -10.57
N SER A 8 -42.07 6.94 -9.36
CA SER A 8 -41.61 7.56 -8.11
C SER A 8 -40.07 7.54 -8.03
N TYR A 9 -39.50 8.68 -7.64
CA TYR A 9 -38.08 8.85 -7.34
C TYR A 9 -37.75 8.22 -5.98
N VAL A 10 -36.76 7.31 -5.94
CA VAL A 10 -36.25 6.72 -4.69
C VAL A 10 -34.87 7.33 -4.42
N PRO A 11 -34.69 8.19 -3.40
CA PRO A 11 -33.39 8.74 -3.05
C PRO A 11 -32.54 7.66 -2.38
N GLY A 12 -31.27 7.50 -2.82
CA GLY A 12 -30.29 6.67 -2.12
C GLY A 12 -29.65 5.54 -2.94
N ARG A 13 -30.05 5.31 -4.20
CA ARG A 13 -29.23 4.48 -5.11
C ARG A 13 -28.13 5.35 -5.74
N PRO A 14 -26.83 4.98 -5.64
CA PRO A 14 -25.80 5.65 -6.41
C PRO A 14 -26.16 5.57 -7.90
N LYS A 15 -26.10 6.72 -8.58
CA LYS A 15 -26.51 6.91 -9.99
C LYS A 15 -25.64 6.15 -11.00
N TYR A 16 -24.55 5.55 -10.54
CA TYR A 16 -23.60 4.85 -11.39
C TYR A 16 -23.29 3.49 -10.77
N ILE A 17 -23.86 2.44 -11.36
CA ILE A 17 -23.30 1.10 -11.26
C ILE A 17 -22.12 1.12 -12.25
N ILE A 18 -20.90 1.16 -11.74
CA ILE A 18 -19.72 0.98 -12.59
C ILE A 18 -19.69 -0.51 -12.93
N GLU A 19 -20.28 -0.86 -14.07
CA GLU A 19 -20.19 -2.22 -14.61
C GLU A 19 -18.76 -2.48 -15.10
N ASP A 20 -18.24 -3.62 -14.65
CA ASP A 20 -16.86 -4.07 -14.76
C ASP A 20 -16.41 -4.23 -16.22
N SER A 21 -15.38 -3.49 -16.62
CA SER A 21 -14.63 -3.81 -17.84
C SER A 21 -13.12 -3.64 -17.63
N SER A 22 -12.44 -4.77 -17.46
CA SER A 22 -11.03 -5.04 -17.83
C SER A 22 -9.94 -4.11 -17.29
N SER A 23 -9.15 -4.63 -16.32
CA SER A 23 -7.80 -4.23 -15.84
C SER A 23 -7.48 -2.73 -15.65
N LYS A 24 -7.63 -1.89 -16.68
CA LYS A 24 -7.57 -0.41 -16.60
C LYS A 24 -8.61 0.14 -15.63
N ASN A 25 -9.80 -0.46 -15.57
CA ASN A 25 -10.78 -0.10 -14.54
C ASN A 25 -10.27 -0.42 -13.13
N SER A 26 -9.53 -1.51 -12.91
CA SER A 26 -9.05 -1.86 -11.56
C SER A 26 -7.99 -0.89 -11.02
N MET A 27 -7.03 -0.46 -11.85
CA MET A 27 -6.02 0.52 -11.46
C MET A 27 -6.64 1.89 -11.20
N LEU A 28 -7.55 2.33 -12.08
CA LEU A 28 -8.26 3.59 -11.92
C LEU A 28 -9.18 3.56 -10.70
N CYS A 29 -9.90 2.46 -10.46
CA CYS A 29 -10.69 2.29 -9.25
C CYS A 29 -9.82 2.33 -7.98
N SER A 30 -8.65 1.70 -7.98
CA SER A 30 -7.71 1.74 -6.86
C SER A 30 -7.19 3.16 -6.61
N PHE A 31 -6.85 3.89 -7.67
CA PHE A 31 -6.46 5.30 -7.60
C PHE A 31 -7.58 6.19 -7.03
N ILE A 32 -8.78 6.10 -7.60
CA ILE A 32 -9.96 6.85 -7.13
C ILE A 32 -10.26 6.51 -5.68
N LYS A 33 -10.24 5.22 -5.31
CA LYS A 33 -10.49 4.77 -3.95
C LYS A 33 -9.53 5.41 -2.95
N ARG A 34 -8.23 5.43 -3.26
CA ARG A 34 -7.21 6.11 -2.43
C ARG A 34 -7.45 7.61 -2.37
N LYS A 35 -7.75 8.26 -3.50
CA LYS A 35 -7.99 9.71 -3.54
C LYS A 35 -9.26 10.15 -2.83
N MET A 36 -10.23 9.25 -2.66
CA MET A 36 -11.49 9.51 -1.95
C MET A 36 -11.46 9.08 -0.48
N SER A 37 -10.39 8.43 -0.01
CA SER A 37 -10.23 8.11 1.42
C SER A 37 -9.60 9.28 2.17
N ASP A 38 -10.03 9.50 3.40
CA ASP A 38 -9.44 10.49 4.32
C ASP A 38 -8.13 9.98 4.97
N THR A 39 -7.62 8.84 4.53
CA THR A 39 -6.38 8.27 5.07
C THR A 39 -5.16 8.96 4.45
N GLU A 40 -4.28 9.46 5.30
CA GLU A 40 -2.96 9.98 4.91
C GLU A 40 -1.90 8.86 4.94
N ASN A 41 -0.66 9.15 4.51
CA ASN A 41 0.48 8.25 4.62
C ASN A 41 0.30 6.90 3.89
N ASP A 42 -0.05 6.97 2.60
CA ASP A 42 -0.39 5.78 1.80
C ASP A 42 0.80 4.87 1.47
N TYR A 43 2.01 5.43 1.39
CA TYR A 43 3.21 4.75 0.96
C TYR A 43 4.35 4.94 1.94
N GLY A 44 5.35 4.06 1.86
CA GLY A 44 6.51 4.13 2.72
C GLY A 44 7.11 2.78 3.09
N TRP A 45 7.88 2.79 4.16
CA TRP A 45 8.68 1.66 4.61
C TRP A 45 8.21 1.16 5.97
N LEU A 46 7.94 -0.14 6.06
CA LEU A 46 7.51 -0.81 7.29
C LEU A 46 8.62 -1.71 7.84
N GLU A 47 9.09 -1.36 9.02
CA GLU A 47 10.10 -2.10 9.77
C GLU A 47 9.62 -3.49 10.23
N PRO A 48 10.55 -4.42 10.52
CA PRO A 48 10.23 -5.69 11.18
C PRO A 48 9.50 -5.53 12.52
N ASN A 49 9.75 -4.45 13.26
CA ASN A 49 9.10 -4.18 14.55
C ASN A 49 7.68 -3.58 14.39
N GLY A 50 7.24 -3.25 13.18
CA GLY A 50 5.93 -2.64 12.89
C GLY A 50 5.92 -1.11 12.83
N THR A 51 7.05 -0.42 13.03
CA THR A 51 7.15 1.03 12.81
C THR A 51 7.03 1.34 11.32
N PHE A 52 6.12 2.25 10.98
CA PHE A 52 5.91 2.69 9.62
C PHE A 52 6.47 4.09 9.40
N HIS A 53 7.27 4.22 8.35
CA HIS A 53 7.84 5.48 7.89
C HIS A 53 7.11 5.87 6.62
N ALA A 54 6.20 6.84 6.73
CA ALA A 54 5.50 7.38 5.58
C ALA A 54 6.50 8.09 4.65
N VAL A 55 6.40 7.82 3.35
CA VAL A 55 7.24 8.43 2.33
C VAL A 55 6.35 8.83 1.17
N GLU A 56 6.61 10.02 0.62
CA GLU A 56 5.89 10.49 -0.56
C GLU A 56 6.15 9.59 -1.77
N TRP A 57 5.24 9.67 -2.72
CA TRP A 57 5.38 8.94 -3.96
C TRP A 57 6.66 9.39 -4.70
N GLU A 58 7.37 8.46 -5.35
CA GLU A 58 8.71 8.62 -5.96
C GLU A 58 9.91 8.76 -5.01
N GLU A 59 9.74 9.08 -3.72
CA GLU A 59 10.88 9.35 -2.80
C GLU A 59 11.44 8.11 -2.08
N HIS A 60 10.85 6.93 -2.29
CA HIS A 60 11.16 5.71 -1.53
C HIS A 60 12.64 5.30 -1.52
N GLN A 61 13.34 5.46 -2.65
CA GLN A 61 14.76 5.07 -2.75
C GLN A 61 15.67 6.09 -2.06
N GLU A 62 15.39 7.38 -2.23
CA GLU A 62 16.13 8.45 -1.57
C GLU A 62 15.98 8.34 -0.05
N TRP A 63 14.75 8.17 0.43
CA TRP A 63 14.48 7.94 1.84
C TRP A 63 15.22 6.71 2.38
N ALA A 64 15.21 5.59 1.65
CA ALA A 64 15.90 4.37 2.09
C ALA A 64 17.41 4.60 2.18
N ASP A 65 18.00 5.33 1.24
CA ASP A 65 19.43 5.60 1.24
C ASP A 65 19.83 6.52 2.39
N GLU A 66 19.06 7.57 2.65
CA GLU A 66 19.25 8.45 3.82
C GLU A 66 19.10 7.69 5.14
N TRP A 67 18.06 6.86 5.27
CA TRP A 67 17.84 6.07 6.48
C TRP A 67 19.05 5.15 6.73
N ILE A 68 19.53 4.45 5.70
CA ILE A 68 20.68 3.55 5.86
C ILE A 68 21.94 4.35 6.24
N ARG A 69 22.25 5.46 5.56
CA ARG A 69 23.42 6.30 5.85
C ARG A 69 23.42 6.82 7.30
N ASN A 70 22.24 7.10 7.86
CA ASN A 70 22.11 7.64 9.21
C ASN A 70 22.05 6.58 10.31
N ASN A 71 21.64 5.34 10.00
CA ASN A 71 21.35 4.31 11.02
C ASN A 71 22.30 3.12 10.98
N ILE A 72 23.08 2.94 9.91
CA ILE A 72 23.97 1.79 9.73
C ILE A 72 25.42 2.26 9.64
N PRO A 73 26.37 1.53 10.26
CA PRO A 73 27.80 1.84 10.13
C PRO A 73 28.24 1.94 8.66
N GLU A 74 29.08 2.93 8.35
CA GLU A 74 29.53 3.25 6.99
C GLU A 74 30.18 2.05 6.27
N ASN A 75 30.88 1.18 7.00
CA ASN A 75 31.44 -0.05 6.44
C ASN A 75 30.33 -1.02 6.00
N GLU A 76 29.29 -1.24 6.79
CA GLU A 76 28.16 -2.09 6.39
C GLU A 76 27.35 -1.47 5.24
N TYR A 77 27.26 -0.14 5.16
CA TYR A 77 26.72 0.55 4.00
C TYR A 77 27.56 0.28 2.73
N LEU A 78 28.87 0.55 2.78
CA LEU A 78 29.78 0.34 1.64
C LEU A 78 29.78 -1.11 1.13
N TYR A 79 29.75 -2.11 2.02
CA TYR A 79 29.71 -3.52 1.64
C TYR A 79 28.29 -4.02 1.29
N GLY A 80 27.25 -3.42 1.86
CA GLY A 80 25.86 -3.87 1.76
C GLY A 80 25.05 -3.23 0.64
N THR A 81 25.31 -1.96 0.31
CA THR A 81 24.62 -1.19 -0.73
C THR A 81 25.59 -0.73 -1.84
N GLY A 82 26.83 -0.40 -1.47
CA GLY A 82 27.75 0.44 -2.26
C GLY A 82 28.30 -0.09 -3.59
N PHE A 83 27.96 -1.31 -4.04
CA PHE A 83 28.48 -1.81 -5.32
C PHE A 83 27.47 -2.50 -6.25
N THR A 84 26.30 -2.95 -5.76
CA THR A 84 25.39 -3.76 -6.59
C THR A 84 23.90 -3.70 -6.20
N LEU A 85 23.52 -3.07 -5.08
CA LEU A 85 22.14 -3.10 -4.59
C LEU A 85 21.60 -1.69 -4.35
N LEU A 86 20.40 -1.43 -4.86
CA LEU A 86 19.67 -0.21 -4.50
C LEU A 86 19.34 -0.23 -3.00
N ALA A 87 19.31 0.94 -2.37
CA ALA A 87 19.04 1.07 -0.93
C ALA A 87 17.75 0.36 -0.50
N GLY A 88 16.69 0.46 -1.30
CA GLY A 88 15.45 -0.27 -1.04
C GLY A 88 15.60 -1.79 -1.06
N ASP A 89 16.41 -2.35 -1.96
CA ASP A 89 16.65 -3.80 -2.02
C ASP A 89 17.38 -4.30 -0.77
N TYR A 90 18.29 -3.49 -0.24
CA TYR A 90 18.98 -3.78 1.01
C TYR A 90 17.97 -3.85 2.18
N LEU A 91 17.09 -2.86 2.34
CA LEU A 91 16.06 -2.89 3.40
C LEU A 91 15.14 -4.11 3.26
N VAL A 92 14.68 -4.38 2.03
CA VAL A 92 13.84 -5.56 1.73
C VAL A 92 14.54 -6.87 2.11
N LYS A 93 15.85 -6.99 1.87
CA LYS A 93 16.66 -8.14 2.30
C LYS A 93 16.81 -8.25 3.82
N LYS A 94 16.74 -7.13 4.54
CA LYS A 94 16.74 -7.08 6.01
C LYS A 94 15.35 -7.29 6.61
N GLY A 95 14.35 -7.61 5.79
CA GLY A 95 12.99 -7.96 6.25
C GLY A 95 12.03 -6.77 6.36
N TRP A 96 12.42 -5.61 5.85
CA TRP A 96 11.50 -4.48 5.71
C TRP A 96 10.50 -4.74 4.57
N ILE A 97 9.36 -4.06 4.64
CA ILE A 97 8.31 -4.12 3.64
C ILE A 97 8.13 -2.73 3.05
N LEU A 98 8.19 -2.63 1.73
CA LEU A 98 7.85 -1.41 1.00
C LEU A 98 6.36 -1.42 0.67
N LEU A 99 5.61 -0.45 1.19
CA LEU A 99 4.25 -0.16 0.74
C LEU A 99 4.34 0.86 -0.39
N HIS A 100 4.07 0.45 -1.62
CA HIS A 100 4.02 1.37 -2.76
C HIS A 100 2.97 0.94 -3.78
N ASN A 101 2.63 1.84 -4.71
CA ASN A 101 1.87 1.51 -5.91
C ASN A 101 2.29 2.44 -7.06
N PRO A 102 2.93 1.94 -8.14
CA PRO A 102 3.36 2.79 -9.26
C PRO A 102 2.19 3.49 -9.96
N SER A 103 0.98 2.92 -9.89
CA SER A 103 -0.25 3.53 -10.43
C SER A 103 -0.93 4.48 -9.44
N GLN A 104 -0.26 4.82 -8.33
CA GLN A 104 -0.77 5.69 -7.27
C GLN A 104 -2.12 5.26 -6.65
N GLY A 105 -2.44 3.97 -6.69
CA GLY A 105 -3.59 3.40 -5.98
C GLY A 105 -3.25 2.92 -4.57
N ILE A 106 -4.15 2.15 -3.94
CA ILE A 106 -3.89 1.52 -2.63
C ILE A 106 -2.57 0.72 -2.69
N ALA A 107 -1.71 0.87 -1.68
CA ALA A 107 -0.39 0.25 -1.70
C ALA A 107 -0.46 -1.27 -1.65
N PHE A 108 0.49 -1.92 -2.32
CA PHE A 108 0.78 -3.33 -2.11
C PHE A 108 2.09 -3.49 -1.34
N ALA A 109 2.13 -4.50 -0.47
CA ALA A 109 3.31 -4.85 0.32
C ALA A 109 4.34 -5.59 -0.53
N THR A 110 5.45 -4.92 -0.85
CA THR A 110 6.61 -5.49 -1.54
C THR A 110 7.65 -5.95 -0.52
N ARG A 111 8.07 -7.21 -0.58
CA ARG A 111 9.01 -7.81 0.37
C ARG A 111 9.85 -8.93 -0.24
N SER A 112 10.92 -9.31 0.44
CA SER A 112 11.71 -10.49 0.11
C SER A 112 10.90 -11.74 0.40
N ARG A 113 10.89 -12.70 -0.54
CA ARG A 113 10.26 -14.01 -0.32
C ARG A 113 10.98 -14.84 0.75
N ASN A 114 12.26 -14.54 0.99
CA ASN A 114 13.11 -15.26 1.94
C ASN A 114 12.95 -14.75 3.38
N CYS A 115 12.29 -13.60 3.57
CA CYS A 115 12.04 -13.02 4.88
C CYS A 115 10.61 -13.36 5.33
N ARG A 116 10.47 -13.90 6.55
CA ARG A 116 9.17 -14.08 7.18
C ARG A 116 8.63 -12.72 7.60
N ILE A 117 7.33 -12.50 7.38
CA ILE A 117 6.65 -11.33 7.92
C ILE A 117 6.48 -11.50 9.43
N THR A 118 6.76 -10.45 10.20
CA THR A 118 6.61 -10.49 11.66
C THR A 118 5.14 -10.29 12.07
N LYS A 119 4.80 -10.64 13.32
CA LYS A 119 3.46 -10.39 13.86
C LYS A 119 3.09 -8.90 13.84
N ASN A 120 4.04 -8.03 14.18
CA ASN A 120 3.81 -6.59 14.19
C ASN A 120 3.57 -6.05 12.77
N GLN A 121 4.32 -6.54 11.79
CA GLN A 121 4.08 -6.20 10.38
C GLN A 121 2.72 -6.70 9.89
N LYS A 122 2.33 -7.94 10.22
CA LYS A 122 0.99 -8.45 9.88
C LYS A 122 -0.11 -7.58 10.47
N LYS A 123 0.01 -7.21 11.76
CA LYS A 123 -0.95 -6.34 12.44
C LYS A 123 -1.06 -4.98 11.72
N PHE A 124 0.07 -4.33 11.45
CA PHE A 124 0.09 -3.06 10.72
C PHE A 124 -0.59 -3.18 9.35
N LEU A 125 -0.25 -4.21 8.56
CA LEU A 125 -0.83 -4.39 7.23
C LEU A 125 -2.33 -4.71 7.29
N TYR A 126 -2.77 -5.49 8.28
CA TYR A 126 -4.19 -5.75 8.51
C TYR A 126 -4.94 -4.43 8.75
N ASP A 127 -4.48 -3.63 9.71
CA ASP A 127 -5.09 -2.34 10.07
C ASP A 127 -5.09 -1.39 8.85
N TYR A 128 -3.96 -1.26 8.14
CA TYR A 128 -3.81 -0.45 6.92
C TYR A 128 -4.87 -0.77 5.85
N TYR A 129 -5.08 -2.06 5.57
CA TYR A 129 -6.05 -2.48 4.56
C TYR A 129 -7.50 -2.35 5.06
N MET A 130 -7.77 -2.58 6.35
CA MET A 130 -9.10 -2.41 6.93
C MET A 130 -9.56 -0.95 6.89
N GLU A 131 -8.69 0.00 7.26
CA GLU A 131 -8.97 1.45 7.18
C GLU A 131 -9.35 1.90 5.76
N ARG A 132 -8.83 1.20 4.75
CA ARG A 132 -9.07 1.45 3.33
C ARG A 132 -10.17 0.56 2.74
N ASN A 133 -10.97 -0.11 3.57
CA ASN A 133 -12.05 -1.02 3.15
C ASN A 133 -11.57 -2.10 2.16
N CYS A 134 -10.38 -2.66 2.38
CA CYS A 134 -9.73 -3.69 1.57
C CYS A 134 -9.67 -5.01 2.35
N GLU A 135 -10.83 -5.52 2.78
CA GLU A 135 -10.95 -6.71 3.65
C GLU A 135 -10.27 -7.95 3.05
N LYS A 136 -10.35 -8.13 1.73
CA LYS A 136 -9.73 -9.26 1.04
C LYS A 136 -8.20 -9.22 1.17
N GLU A 137 -7.60 -8.04 1.10
CA GLU A 137 -6.17 -7.82 1.30
C GLU A 137 -5.80 -7.98 2.77
N ALA A 138 -6.59 -7.40 3.68
CA ALA A 138 -6.39 -7.49 5.13
C ALA A 138 -6.36 -8.95 5.60
N ASN A 139 -7.31 -9.78 5.15
CA ASN A 139 -7.45 -11.18 5.56
C ASN A 139 -6.24 -12.06 5.21
N LYS A 140 -5.35 -11.61 4.31
CA LYS A 140 -4.06 -12.29 4.06
C LYS A 140 -3.12 -12.24 5.27
N PHE A 141 -3.36 -11.32 6.20
CA PHE A 141 -2.53 -11.07 7.39
C PHE A 141 -3.24 -11.40 8.70
N TYR A 142 -4.50 -11.84 8.65
CA TYR A 142 -5.32 -12.15 9.85
C TYR A 142 -4.92 -13.46 10.54
N TRP A 143 -4.30 -14.41 9.83
CA TRP A 143 -3.95 -15.73 10.37
C TRP A 143 -2.54 -15.76 10.97
N ASP A 144 -2.45 -16.23 12.22
CA ASP A 144 -1.22 -16.50 12.96
C ASP A 144 -0.98 -18.01 13.13
#